data_AF-A0A9J5Y069-F1
#
_entry.id   AF-A0A9J5Y069-F1
#
_cell.length_a   1.000
_cell.length_b   1.000
_cell.length_c   1.000
_cell.angle_alpha   90.00
_cell.angle_beta   90.00
_cell.angle_gamma   90.00
#
_symmetry.space_group_name_H-M   'P 1'
#
loop_
_entity.id
_entity.type
_entity.pdbx_description
1 polymer ?
#
loop_
_entity_poly.entity_id
_entity_poly.type
_entity_poly.pdbx_seq_one_letter_code
_entity_poly.pdbx_strand_id
1 'polypeptide(L)'
;MFCSCYDVEKDTLAFTKVDAFLPGKIYYHGCLKAFLQITKWKGPEVIYFGDHLFSDLRGPSQAGWRTAAIIHELKSEIMIQNDNSYRFEQAKFHIMQELLGRLHATATSSMTSEAYKSLLRELNDERQKTRYKMKGMFNKSFGATFLTDTGQESAFAYHIHQYADIYTSKPENFLYYPPEAWLHVPYDIKIMPHHLKVSSNLFRT
;
A
#
# COMPACT_ATOMS: atom_id res chain seq x y z
N MET A 1 20.48 19.14 -14.47
CA MET A 1 21.63 19.10 -13.54
C MET A 1 22.60 18.05 -14.05
N PHE A 2 23.88 18.37 -14.18
CA PHE A 2 24.90 17.40 -14.64
C PHE A 2 25.36 16.54 -13.47
N CYS A 3 25.72 15.28 -13.75
CA CYS A 3 26.35 14.40 -12.78
C CYS A 3 27.86 14.66 -12.77
N SER A 4 28.45 14.79 -11.59
CA SER A 4 29.88 15.06 -11.39
C SER A 4 30.52 14.00 -10.49
N CYS A 5 31.78 13.67 -10.73
CA CYS A 5 32.57 12.83 -9.83
C CYS A 5 33.07 13.70 -8.66
N TYR A 6 32.88 13.24 -7.43
CA TYR A 6 33.38 13.90 -6.23
C TYR A 6 34.76 13.33 -5.85
N ASP A 7 35.71 14.23 -5.62
CA ASP A 7 37.06 13.93 -5.16
C ASP A 7 37.11 14.11 -3.63
N VAL A 8 37.21 12.99 -2.92
CA VAL A 8 37.17 12.93 -1.45
C VAL A 8 38.42 13.55 -0.83
N GLU A 9 39.59 13.42 -1.47
CA GLU A 9 40.84 13.93 -0.91
C GLU A 9 40.91 15.45 -1.00
N LYS A 10 40.35 16.01 -2.08
CA LYS A 10 40.37 17.45 -2.34
C LYS A 10 39.11 18.16 -1.88
N ASP A 11 38.08 17.42 -1.47
CA ASP A 11 36.74 17.94 -1.16
C ASP A 11 36.18 18.83 -2.30
N THR A 12 36.30 18.33 -3.54
CA THR A 12 35.86 19.10 -4.74
C THR A 12 35.07 18.24 -5.71
N LEU A 13 34.19 18.91 -6.47
CA LEU A 13 33.46 18.28 -7.58
C LEU A 13 34.22 18.47 -8.88
N ALA A 14 34.44 17.38 -9.60
CA ALA A 14 34.94 17.44 -10.95
C ALA A 14 33.90 18.07 -11.89
N PHE A 15 34.34 19.06 -12.66
CA PHE A 15 33.51 19.72 -13.69
C PHE A 15 33.50 18.95 -15.02
N THR A 16 34.05 17.74 -15.05
CA THR A 16 34.03 16.88 -16.24
C THR A 16 32.73 16.10 -16.32
N LYS A 17 32.26 15.90 -17.55
CA LYS A 17 31.09 15.06 -17.82
C LYS A 17 31.39 13.62 -17.40
N VAL A 18 30.47 13.00 -16.67
CA VAL A 18 30.52 11.58 -16.33
C VAL A 18 29.90 10.78 -17.47
N ASP A 19 30.73 10.01 -18.18
CA ASP A 19 30.28 9.11 -19.25
C ASP A 19 30.18 7.63 -18.79
N ALA A 20 30.80 7.28 -17.67
CA ALA A 20 30.76 5.94 -17.07
C ALA A 20 30.90 6.02 -15.54
N PHE A 21 30.24 5.10 -14.82
CA PHE A 21 30.45 4.91 -13.39
C PHE A 21 31.61 3.94 -13.14
N LEU A 22 32.54 4.33 -12.28
CA LEU A 22 33.74 3.56 -11.93
C LEU A 22 33.65 3.06 -10.48
N PRO A 23 34.14 1.83 -10.20
CA PRO A 23 34.19 1.31 -8.84
C PRO A 23 34.95 2.23 -7.87
N GLY A 24 34.43 2.36 -6.64
CA GLY A 24 35.06 3.16 -5.59
C GLY A 24 34.99 4.69 -5.79
N LYS A 25 34.24 5.18 -6.80
CA LYS A 25 34.02 6.61 -7.00
C LYS A 25 32.67 7.06 -6.46
N ILE A 26 32.63 8.30 -5.98
CA ILE A 26 31.42 8.96 -5.49
C ILE A 26 30.93 9.91 -6.56
N TYR A 27 29.63 9.87 -6.83
CA TYR A 27 28.98 10.69 -7.83
C TYR A 27 27.94 11.58 -7.16
N TYR A 28 27.84 12.82 -7.61
CA TYR A 28 26.95 13.83 -7.05
C TYR A 28 26.14 14.50 -8.16
N HIS A 29 24.94 14.98 -7.80
CA HIS A 29 23.94 15.51 -8.72
C HIS A 29 23.50 14.51 -9.81
N GLY A 30 23.15 15.00 -10.99
CA GLY A 30 22.58 14.22 -12.08
C GLY A 30 21.05 14.13 -12.04
N CYS A 31 20.52 13.24 -12.88
CA CYS A 31 19.11 12.90 -12.94
C CYS A 31 18.92 11.49 -13.48
N LEU A 32 17.74 10.90 -13.25
CA LEU A 32 17.41 9.54 -13.69
C LEU A 32 17.67 9.33 -15.20
N LYS A 33 17.32 10.32 -16.04
CA LYS A 33 17.57 10.23 -17.49
C LYS A 33 19.06 10.07 -17.82
N ALA A 34 19.93 10.84 -17.17
CA ALA A 34 21.37 10.73 -17.36
C ALA A 34 21.89 9.40 -16.80
N PHE A 35 21.40 8.99 -15.63
CA PHE A 35 21.76 7.70 -15.02
C PHE A 35 21.47 6.53 -15.95
N LEU A 36 20.27 6.45 -16.53
CA LEU A 36 19.89 5.43 -17.52
C LEU A 36 20.77 5.47 -18.78
N GLN A 37 21.15 6.68 -19.23
CA GLN A 37 22.04 6.83 -20.38
C GLN A 37 23.45 6.33 -20.11
N ILE A 38 23.94 6.45 -18.87
CA ILE A 38 25.27 6.01 -18.45
C ILE A 38 25.27 4.48 -18.23
N THR A 39 24.32 3.95 -17.46
CA THR A 39 24.32 2.54 -17.06
C THR A 39 23.84 1.60 -18.15
N LYS A 40 22.96 2.06 -19.04
CA LYS A 40 22.25 1.24 -20.04
C LYS A 40 21.43 0.08 -19.44
N TRP A 41 21.20 0.07 -18.13
CA TRP A 41 20.38 -0.94 -17.46
C TRP A 41 18.93 -0.85 -17.95
N LYS A 42 18.33 -2.02 -18.17
CA LYS A 42 16.95 -2.14 -18.63
C LYS A 42 16.02 -2.29 -17.43
N GLY A 43 14.78 -1.84 -17.59
CA GLY A 43 13.73 -1.81 -16.57
C GLY A 43 13.88 -2.81 -15.40
N PRO A 44 13.54 -4.09 -15.61
CA PRO A 44 13.47 -5.09 -14.54
C PRO A 44 14.83 -5.55 -13.99
N GLU A 45 15.95 -5.10 -14.56
CA GLU A 45 17.30 -5.41 -14.04
C GLU A 45 17.63 -4.59 -12.79
N VAL A 46 16.82 -3.58 -12.47
CA VAL A 46 17.04 -2.66 -11.35
C VAL A 46 15.83 -2.68 -10.43
N ILE A 47 16.09 -2.79 -9.13
CA ILE A 47 15.13 -2.51 -8.08
C ILE A 47 15.57 -1.28 -7.28
N TYR A 48 14.67 -0.31 -7.14
CA TYR A 48 14.92 0.92 -6.41
C TYR A 48 14.05 1.00 -5.16
N PHE A 49 14.67 1.33 -4.03
CA PHE A 49 14.03 1.44 -2.74
C PHE A 49 13.87 2.92 -2.38
N GLY A 50 12.69 3.29 -1.89
CA GLY A 50 12.40 4.66 -1.46
C GLY A 50 11.30 4.69 -0.41
N ASP A 51 11.27 5.74 0.39
CA ASP A 51 10.28 5.95 1.44
C ASP A 51 9.22 6.99 1.02
N HIS A 52 9.51 7.82 0.02
CA HIS A 52 8.57 8.79 -0.54
C HIS A 52 8.06 8.37 -1.92
N LEU A 53 6.78 8.00 -1.99
CA LEU A 53 6.15 7.48 -3.22
C LEU A 53 6.36 8.39 -4.45
N PHE A 54 6.25 9.71 -4.30
CA PHE A 54 6.30 10.64 -5.41
C PHE A 54 7.70 11.09 -5.81
N SER A 55 8.56 11.42 -4.84
CA SER A 55 9.92 11.88 -5.13
C SER A 55 10.82 10.72 -5.54
N ASP A 56 10.63 9.56 -4.91
CA ASP A 56 11.59 8.46 -5.02
C ASP A 56 11.12 7.45 -6.06
N LEU A 57 9.84 7.05 -6.01
CA LEU A 57 9.39 5.86 -6.76
C LEU A 57 8.74 6.18 -8.10
N ARG A 58 8.06 7.33 -8.25
CA ARG A 58 7.37 7.70 -9.49
C ARG A 58 8.30 7.71 -10.70
N GLY A 59 9.49 8.31 -10.58
CA GLY A 59 10.46 8.38 -11.68
C GLY A 59 10.98 7.00 -12.10
N PRO A 60 11.55 6.21 -11.17
CA PRO A 60 11.99 4.84 -11.42
C PRO A 60 10.89 3.93 -11.98
N SER A 61 9.68 3.99 -11.41
CA SER A 61 8.52 3.24 -11.89
C SER A 61 8.19 3.60 -13.36
N GLN A 62 8.17 4.89 -13.71
CA GLN A 62 7.96 5.35 -15.09
C GLN A 62 9.11 4.98 -16.03
N ALA A 63 10.33 4.79 -15.50
CA ALA A 63 11.47 4.27 -16.25
C ALA A 63 11.46 2.73 -16.40
N GLY A 64 10.44 2.06 -15.85
CA GLY A 64 10.28 0.61 -15.89
C GLY A 64 11.14 -0.15 -14.89
N TRP A 65 11.77 0.53 -13.93
CA TRP A 65 12.47 -0.13 -12.83
C TRP A 65 11.49 -0.79 -11.88
N ARG A 66 11.93 -1.86 -11.21
CA ARG A 66 11.21 -2.38 -10.06
C ARG A 66 11.33 -1.40 -8.90
N THR A 67 10.27 -1.25 -8.13
CA THR A 67 10.22 -0.31 -7.02
C THR A 67 9.74 -0.97 -5.73
N ALA A 68 10.43 -0.65 -4.63
CA ALA A 68 10.10 -1.10 -3.29
C ALA A 68 9.85 0.11 -2.38
N ALA A 69 8.63 0.24 -1.85
CA ALA A 69 8.27 1.28 -0.90
C ALA A 69 8.58 0.87 0.54
N ILE A 70 9.28 1.73 1.28
CA ILE A 70 9.48 1.58 2.72
C ILE A 70 8.46 2.46 3.45
N ILE A 71 7.50 1.83 4.13
CA ILE A 71 6.38 2.51 4.80
C ILE A 71 6.40 2.19 6.28
N HIS A 72 6.97 3.09 7.08
CA HIS A 72 7.21 2.89 8.50
C HIS A 72 5.91 2.63 9.30
N GLU A 73 4.82 3.30 8.92
CA GLU A 73 3.48 3.18 9.52
C GLU A 73 2.86 1.79 9.32
N LEU A 74 3.34 1.01 8.33
CA LEU A 74 2.78 -0.31 8.04
C LEU A 74 2.83 -1.23 9.27
N LYS A 75 3.91 -1.17 10.05
CA LYS A 75 4.08 -2.03 11.22
C LYS A 75 3.00 -1.75 12.28
N SER A 76 2.77 -0.48 12.62
CA SER A 76 1.78 -0.12 13.64
C SER A 76 0.37 -0.44 13.17
N GLU A 77 0.06 -0.21 11.89
CA GLU A 77 -1.25 -0.52 11.32
C GLU A 77 -1.54 -2.03 11.36
N ILE A 78 -0.57 -2.88 10.98
CA ILE A 78 -0.70 -4.34 11.09
C ILE A 78 -0.91 -4.76 12.55
N MET A 79 -0.19 -4.17 13.50
CA MET A 79 -0.33 -4.49 14.93
C MET A 79 -1.74 -4.14 15.45
N ILE A 80 -2.26 -2.96 15.09
CA ILE A 80 -3.62 -2.54 15.48
C ILE A 80 -4.66 -3.48 14.87
N GLN A 81 -4.54 -3.81 13.58
CA GLN A 81 -5.52 -4.66 12.89
C GLN A 81 -5.53 -6.11 13.39
N ASN A 82 -4.38 -6.63 13.84
CA ASN A 82 -4.28 -7.97 14.41
C ASN A 82 -4.73 -8.03 15.88
N ASP A 83 -4.93 -6.89 16.54
CA ASP A 83 -5.41 -6.85 17.92
C ASP A 83 -6.85 -7.38 18.02
N ASN A 84 -7.13 -8.15 19.08
CA ASN A 84 -8.44 -8.75 19.28
C ASN A 84 -9.56 -7.71 19.42
N SER A 85 -9.27 -6.55 20.01
CA SER A 85 -10.26 -5.47 20.15
C SER A 85 -10.66 -4.91 18.79
N TYR A 86 -9.71 -4.71 17.88
CA TYR A 86 -9.98 -4.26 16.51
C TYR A 86 -10.77 -5.31 15.74
N ARG A 87 -10.32 -6.57 15.77
CA ARG A 87 -10.98 -7.69 15.08
C ARG A 87 -12.42 -7.91 15.54
N PHE A 88 -12.69 -7.72 16.83
CA PHE A 88 -14.04 -7.80 17.38
C PHE A 88 -14.94 -6.70 16.82
N GLU A 89 -14.50 -5.44 16.84
CA GLU A 89 -15.27 -4.34 16.27
C GLU A 89 -15.45 -4.49 14.75
N GLN A 90 -14.42 -4.97 14.04
CA GLN A 90 -14.52 -5.26 12.61
C GLN A 90 -15.57 -6.34 12.31
N ALA A 91 -15.61 -7.43 13.10
CA ALA A 91 -16.62 -8.46 12.96
C ALA A 91 -18.03 -7.90 13.22
N LYS A 92 -18.20 -7.10 14.28
CA LYS A 92 -19.47 -6.42 14.58
C LYS A 92 -19.90 -5.52 13.40
N PHE A 93 -18.97 -4.75 12.83
CA PHE A 93 -19.23 -3.87 11.69
C PHE A 93 -19.74 -4.65 10.47
N HIS A 94 -19.07 -5.75 10.11
CA HIS A 94 -19.49 -6.60 8.99
C HIS A 94 -20.87 -7.24 9.21
N ILE A 95 -21.16 -7.72 10.43
CA ILE A 95 -22.49 -8.27 10.76
C ILE A 95 -23.56 -7.19 10.59
N MET A 96 -23.32 -5.96 11.06
CA MET A 96 -24.27 -4.87 10.87
C MET A 96 -24.50 -4.53 9.39
N GLN A 97 -23.46 -4.55 8.55
CA GLN A 97 -23.61 -4.33 7.10
C GLN A 97 -24.42 -5.43 6.42
N GLU A 98 -24.17 -6.68 6.77
CA GLU A 98 -24.92 -7.84 6.26
C GLU A 98 -26.41 -7.75 6.64
N LEU A 99 -26.70 -7.44 7.91
CA LEU A 99 -28.09 -7.27 8.39
C LEU A 99 -28.80 -6.12 7.69
N LEU A 100 -28.11 -4.98 7.47
CA LEU A 100 -28.66 -3.86 6.70
C LEU A 100 -28.94 -4.26 5.25
N GLY A 101 -28.03 -4.99 4.60
CA GLY A 101 -28.22 -5.50 3.25
C GLY A 101 -29.45 -6.39 3.13
N ARG A 102 -29.63 -7.33 4.07
CA ARG A 102 -30.82 -8.20 4.15
C ARG A 102 -32.10 -7.42 4.39
N LEU A 103 -32.08 -6.47 5.33
CA LEU A 103 -33.22 -5.61 5.63
C LEU A 103 -33.67 -4.85 4.38
N HIS A 104 -32.73 -4.26 3.63
CA HIS A 104 -33.02 -3.58 2.37
C HIS A 104 -33.55 -4.53 1.28
N ALA A 105 -33.03 -5.75 1.17
CA ALA A 105 -33.52 -6.74 0.21
C ALA A 105 -34.94 -7.22 0.52
N THR A 106 -35.32 -7.30 1.80
CA THR A 106 -36.69 -7.65 2.23
C THR A 106 -37.71 -6.53 2.04
N ALA A 107 -37.25 -5.30 1.80
CA ALA A 107 -38.10 -4.12 1.67
C ALA A 107 -38.75 -3.99 0.28
N THR A 108 -39.18 -5.09 -0.33
CA THR A 108 -39.90 -5.10 -1.61
C THR A 108 -41.35 -4.63 -1.40
N SER A 109 -41.56 -3.33 -1.65
CA SER A 109 -42.77 -2.77 -2.28
C SER A 109 -44.07 -2.56 -1.50
N SER A 110 -44.18 -2.82 -0.18
CA SER A 110 -45.37 -2.35 0.56
C SER A 110 -45.10 -2.02 2.02
N MET A 111 -45.34 -0.76 2.38
CA MET A 111 -45.37 -0.19 3.74
C MET A 111 -44.08 -0.38 4.55
N THR A 112 -43.22 0.64 4.55
CA THR A 112 -42.16 0.79 5.56
C THR A 112 -42.82 1.03 6.92
N SER A 113 -43.14 -0.06 7.60
CA SER A 113 -43.72 -0.04 8.94
C SER A 113 -42.82 0.76 9.89
N GLU A 114 -43.41 1.30 10.96
CA GLU A 114 -42.62 2.00 11.98
C GLU A 114 -41.54 1.08 12.58
N ALA A 115 -41.84 -0.21 12.71
CA ALA A 115 -40.88 -1.23 13.14
C ALA A 115 -39.68 -1.34 12.18
N TYR A 116 -39.90 -1.29 10.86
CA TYR A 116 -38.81 -1.27 9.88
C TYR A 116 -37.92 -0.03 10.04
N LYS A 117 -38.54 1.15 10.18
CA LYS A 117 -37.80 2.41 10.34
C LYS A 117 -37.00 2.44 11.64
N SER A 118 -37.55 1.90 12.73
CA SER A 118 -36.84 1.76 14.01
C SER A 118 -35.62 0.86 13.86
N LEU A 119 -35.81 -0.35 13.31
CA LEU A 119 -34.71 -1.31 13.14
C LEU A 119 -33.62 -0.78 12.21
N LEU A 120 -33.99 -0.11 11.11
CA LEU A 120 -33.03 0.52 10.19
C LEU A 120 -32.19 1.59 10.91
N ARG A 121 -32.81 2.37 11.80
CA ARG A 121 -32.12 3.40 12.58
C ARG A 121 -31.17 2.77 13.59
N GLU A 122 -31.62 1.77 14.34
CA GLU A 122 -30.83 1.06 15.34
C GLU A 122 -29.59 0.39 14.72
N LEU A 123 -29.77 -0.33 13.60
CA LEU A 123 -28.65 -0.97 12.91
C LEU A 123 -27.65 0.05 12.34
N ASN A 124 -28.12 1.20 11.83
CA ASN A 124 -27.24 2.24 11.34
C ASN A 124 -26.46 2.94 12.47
N ASP A 125 -27.10 3.18 13.61
CA ASP A 125 -26.46 3.76 14.79
C ASP A 125 -25.36 2.84 15.33
N GLU A 126 -25.66 1.54 15.47
CA GLU A 126 -24.66 0.55 15.90
C GLU A 126 -23.51 0.40 14.88
N ARG A 127 -23.80 0.45 13.58
CA ARG A 127 -22.77 0.47 12.53
C ARG A 127 -21.87 1.71 12.66
N GLN A 128 -22.44 2.90 12.88
CA GLN A 128 -21.69 4.14 13.05
C GLN A 128 -20.83 4.12 14.32
N LYS A 129 -21.39 3.71 15.46
CA LYS A 129 -20.64 3.57 16.73
C LYS A 129 -19.43 2.66 16.58
N THR A 130 -19.62 1.49 15.99
CA THR A 130 -18.56 0.50 15.75
C THR A 130 -17.46 1.09 14.85
N ARG A 131 -17.86 1.77 13.77
CA ARG A 131 -16.92 2.47 12.87
C ARG A 131 -16.11 3.55 13.58
N TYR A 132 -16.75 4.41 14.39
CA TYR A 132 -16.04 5.46 15.13
C TYR A 132 -15.06 4.87 16.14
N LYS A 133 -15.46 3.78 16.81
CA LYS A 133 -14.59 3.05 17.74
C LYS A 133 -13.36 2.49 17.02
N MET A 134 -13.53 1.84 15.87
CA MET A 134 -12.41 1.36 15.04
C MET A 134 -11.51 2.50 14.57
N LYS A 135 -12.08 3.62 14.09
CA LYS A 135 -11.30 4.81 13.68
C LYS A 135 -10.44 5.33 14.83
N GLY A 136 -10.99 5.35 16.04
CA GLY A 136 -10.31 5.81 17.26
C GLY A 136 -9.17 4.91 17.74
N MET A 137 -9.00 3.70 17.18
CA MET A 137 -7.87 2.81 17.49
C MET A 137 -6.60 3.19 16.72
N PHE A 138 -6.72 4.00 15.67
CA PHE A 138 -5.59 4.52 14.89
C PHE A 138 -5.21 5.94 15.32
N ASN A 139 -4.53 6.68 14.44
CA ASN A 139 -4.20 8.07 14.70
C ASN A 139 -5.46 8.90 14.99
N LYS A 140 -5.46 9.66 16.10
CA LYS A 140 -6.62 10.43 16.56
C LYS A 140 -7.10 11.47 15.54
N SER A 141 -6.18 12.07 14.78
CA SER A 141 -6.48 13.14 13.84
C SER A 141 -6.87 12.60 12.46
N PHE A 142 -6.15 11.59 11.97
CA PHE A 142 -6.25 11.14 10.58
C PHE A 142 -6.85 9.74 10.40
N GLY A 143 -6.90 8.92 11.45
CA GLY A 143 -7.31 7.52 11.36
C GLY A 143 -6.19 6.61 10.84
N ALA A 144 -6.58 5.57 10.11
CA ALA A 144 -5.66 4.63 9.48
C ALA A 144 -5.00 5.23 8.24
N THR A 145 -3.80 4.75 7.90
CA THR A 145 -3.02 5.26 6.77
C THR A 145 -3.51 4.67 5.45
N PHE A 146 -3.88 3.39 5.42
CA PHE A 146 -4.20 2.69 4.18
C PHE A 146 -5.70 2.67 3.85
N LEU A 147 -6.56 2.81 4.86
CA LEU A 147 -8.01 2.76 4.71
C LEU A 147 -8.68 3.97 5.34
N THR A 148 -9.67 4.51 4.64
CA THR A 148 -10.57 5.49 5.23
C THR A 148 -11.51 4.81 6.22
N ASP A 149 -12.13 5.58 7.11
CA ASP A 149 -13.17 5.06 7.99
C ASP A 149 -14.43 4.61 7.22
N THR A 150 -14.58 4.99 5.94
CA THR A 150 -15.59 4.43 5.01
C THR A 150 -15.25 3.05 4.47
N GLY A 151 -14.07 2.52 4.77
CA GLY A 151 -13.59 1.25 4.22
C GLY A 151 -13.14 1.36 2.76
N GLN A 152 -12.91 2.58 2.27
CA GLN A 152 -12.32 2.81 0.96
C GLN A 152 -10.79 2.91 1.08
N GLU A 153 -10.07 2.57 0.02
CA GLU A 153 -8.64 2.81 -0.05
C GLU A 153 -8.34 4.30 0.14
N SER A 154 -7.35 4.62 0.96
CA SER A 154 -6.89 6.00 1.08
C SER A 154 -6.17 6.42 -0.20
N ALA A 155 -6.07 7.74 -0.43
CA ALA A 155 -5.25 8.25 -1.53
C ALA A 155 -3.80 7.74 -1.43
N PHE A 156 -3.27 7.58 -0.21
CA PHE A 156 -1.94 7.01 -0.01
C PHE A 156 -1.86 5.56 -0.51
N ALA A 157 -2.79 4.69 -0.10
CA ALA A 157 -2.86 3.30 -0.57
C ALA A 157 -2.99 3.20 -2.09
N TYR A 158 -3.83 4.06 -2.70
CA TYR A 158 -3.95 4.14 -4.15
C TYR A 158 -2.59 4.41 -4.82
N HIS A 159 -1.79 5.34 -4.30
CA HIS A 159 -0.47 5.65 -4.89
C HIS A 159 0.58 4.56 -4.67
N ILE A 160 0.51 3.80 -3.57
CA ILE A 160 1.37 2.60 -3.41
C ILE A 160 1.12 1.65 -4.58
N HIS A 161 -0.15 1.38 -4.89
CA HIS A 161 -0.51 0.50 -6.00
C HIS A 161 -0.05 0.99 -7.38
N GLN A 162 0.15 2.30 -7.54
CA GLN A 162 0.61 2.88 -8.81
C GLN A 162 2.13 2.86 -8.95
N TYR A 163 2.87 3.05 -7.84
CA TYR A 163 4.31 3.35 -7.91
C TYR A 163 5.22 2.31 -7.27
N ALA A 164 4.68 1.35 -6.52
CA ALA A 164 5.46 0.33 -5.82
C ALA A 164 5.06 -1.07 -6.29
N ASP A 165 6.01 -1.86 -6.80
CA ASP A 165 5.79 -3.30 -7.03
C ASP A 165 5.67 -4.05 -5.69
N ILE A 166 6.47 -3.64 -4.70
CA ILE A 166 6.51 -4.23 -3.36
C ILE A 166 6.48 -3.10 -2.33
N TYR A 167 5.87 -3.33 -1.17
CA TYR A 167 5.99 -2.42 -0.04
C TYR A 167 6.23 -3.19 1.26
N THR A 168 7.00 -2.60 2.17
CA THR A 168 7.36 -3.22 3.44
C THR A 168 7.59 -2.16 4.51
N SER A 169 7.59 -2.54 5.79
CA SER A 169 7.79 -1.58 6.87
C SER A 169 9.23 -1.10 7.00
N LYS A 170 10.19 -1.93 6.57
CA LYS A 170 11.62 -1.70 6.67
C LYS A 170 12.39 -2.61 5.71
N PRO A 171 13.56 -2.20 5.20
CA PRO A 171 14.32 -2.96 4.20
C PRO A 171 14.85 -4.29 4.75
N GLU A 172 15.11 -4.40 6.05
CA GLU A 172 15.63 -5.63 6.67
C GLU A 172 14.64 -6.80 6.55
N ASN A 173 13.36 -6.53 6.26
CA ASN A 173 12.39 -7.58 6.02
C ASN A 173 12.75 -8.44 4.79
N PHE A 174 13.57 -7.94 3.86
CA PHE A 174 14.08 -8.73 2.73
C PHE A 174 15.16 -9.74 3.14
N LEU A 175 15.82 -9.57 4.30
CA LEU A 175 16.83 -10.52 4.80
C LEU A 175 16.22 -11.87 5.22
N TYR A 176 14.89 -11.94 5.37
CA TYR A 176 14.17 -13.19 5.62
C TYR A 176 13.92 -14.01 4.36
N TYR A 177 14.31 -13.49 3.18
CA TYR A 177 14.11 -14.15 1.90
C TYR A 177 15.46 -14.45 1.22
N PRO A 178 15.57 -15.56 0.48
CA PRO A 178 16.73 -15.79 -0.37
C PRO A 178 16.79 -14.77 -1.51
N PRO A 179 17.97 -14.45 -2.07
CA PRO A 179 18.11 -13.55 -3.21
C PRO A 179 17.29 -13.97 -4.45
N GLU A 180 17.05 -15.26 -4.61
CA GLU A 180 16.29 -15.85 -5.72
C GLU A 180 14.78 -15.93 -5.44
N ALA A 181 14.30 -15.35 -4.34
CA ALA A 181 12.90 -15.41 -3.95
C ALA A 181 11.99 -14.82 -5.03
N TRP A 182 11.02 -15.62 -5.47
CA TRP A 182 9.95 -15.16 -6.34
C TRP A 182 8.77 -14.63 -5.51
N LEU A 183 8.63 -13.31 -5.49
CA LEU A 183 7.52 -12.64 -4.83
C LEU A 183 6.37 -12.48 -5.83
N HIS A 184 5.22 -13.07 -5.53
CA HIS A 184 4.02 -12.98 -6.35
C HIS A 184 2.81 -12.58 -5.51
N VAL A 185 1.88 -11.85 -6.13
CA VAL A 185 0.62 -11.48 -5.48
C VAL A 185 -0.29 -12.71 -5.42
N PRO A 186 -0.96 -12.98 -4.29
CA PRO A 186 -2.01 -13.97 -4.22
C PRO A 186 -3.13 -13.72 -5.26
N TYR A 187 -3.65 -14.79 -5.86
CA TYR A 187 -4.60 -14.72 -6.98
C TYR A 187 -5.99 -14.18 -6.60
N ASP A 188 -6.32 -14.19 -5.31
CA ASP A 188 -7.60 -13.78 -4.75
C ASP A 188 -7.64 -12.29 -4.33
N ILE A 189 -6.50 -11.59 -4.46
CA ILE A 189 -6.39 -10.16 -4.19
C ILE A 189 -6.79 -9.37 -5.45
N LYS A 190 -7.69 -8.39 -5.30
CA LYS A 190 -8.19 -7.49 -6.37
C LYS A 190 -8.92 -8.18 -7.53
N ILE A 191 -9.74 -9.16 -7.22
CA ILE A 191 -10.71 -9.68 -8.20
C ILE A 191 -11.85 -8.68 -8.44
N MET A 192 -12.39 -8.65 -9.66
CA MET A 192 -13.54 -7.81 -9.99
C MET A 192 -14.82 -8.34 -9.31
N PRO A 193 -15.83 -7.49 -9.04
CA PRO A 193 -17.06 -7.92 -8.36
C PRO A 193 -17.80 -9.10 -9.00
N HIS A 194 -17.62 -9.34 -10.30
CA HIS A 194 -18.22 -10.46 -11.05
C HIS A 194 -17.32 -11.70 -11.14
N HIS A 195 -16.08 -11.64 -10.64
CA HIS A 195 -15.19 -12.79 -10.60
C HIS A 195 -15.58 -13.73 -9.45
N LEU A 196 -15.57 -15.03 -9.73
CA LEU A 196 -15.81 -16.05 -8.73
C LEU A 196 -14.61 -16.15 -7.77
N LYS A 197 -14.88 -16.07 -6.47
CA LYS A 197 -13.89 -16.37 -5.43
C LYS A 197 -13.70 -17.89 -5.35
N VAL A 198 -12.61 -18.40 -5.93
CA VAL A 198 -12.25 -19.81 -5.82
C VAL A 198 -11.51 -20.02 -4.49
N SER A 199 -12.09 -20.79 -3.58
CA SER A 199 -11.46 -21.13 -2.30
C SER A 199 -10.18 -21.92 -2.52
N SER A 200 -9.08 -21.49 -1.90
CA SER A 200 -7.78 -22.17 -1.94
C SER A 200 -7.80 -23.59 -1.37
N ASN A 201 -8.85 -23.95 -0.62
CA ASN A 201 -9.06 -25.30 -0.08
C ASN A 201 -9.33 -26.35 -1.16
N LEU A 202 -9.58 -25.96 -2.41
CA LEU A 202 -9.73 -26.91 -3.53
C LEU A 202 -8.43 -27.64 -3.90
N PHE A 203 -7.27 -27.18 -3.42
CA PHE A 203 -5.95 -27.78 -3.70
C PHE A 203 -5.24 -28.36 -2.48
N ARG A 204 -5.91 -28.44 -1.32
CA ARG A 204 -5.40 -29.21 -0.17
C ARG A 204 -5.89 -30.65 -0.28
N THR A 205 -5.17 -31.48 -1.03
CA THR A 205 -5.18 -32.95 -0.88
C THR A 205 -4.32 -33.36 0.29
#